data_AF-A0A5C5TVQ0-F1
#
_entry.id   AF-A0A5C5TVQ0-F1
#
_cell.length_a   1.000
_cell.length_b   1.000
_cell.length_c   1.000
_cell.angle_alpha   90.00
_cell.angle_beta   90.00
_cell.angle_gamma   90.00
#
_symmetry.space_group_name_H-M   'P 1'
#
loop_
_entity.id
_entity.type
_entity.pdbx_description
1 polymer ?
#
loop_
_entity_poly.entity_id
_entity_poly.type
_entity_poly.pdbx_seq_one_letter_code
_entity_poly.pdbx_strand_id
1 'polypeptide(L)'
;MQGPLKSIAAGVVSGIATYFVSVAALGYTNAFVMPSWAPLVLWEAVVVFGIGAALVALLAQLVALRMFQADAAWALVSFLGAALLAMGLAGQLTFGTKTLVAWAVGALLASLAYRKLRPNKSFKPTPLRGAA
;
A
#
# COMPACT_ATOMS: atom_id res chain seq x y z
N MET A 1 8.35 -9.68 -19.65
CA MET A 1 7.86 -8.42 -19.09
C MET A 1 6.41 -8.65 -18.72
N GLN A 2 6.04 -8.61 -17.43
CA GLN A 2 4.63 -8.72 -17.05
C GLN A 2 3.95 -7.45 -17.56
N GLY A 3 2.87 -7.61 -18.33
CA GLY A 3 2.26 -6.48 -19.02
C GLY A 3 1.83 -5.37 -18.04
N PRO A 4 2.03 -4.09 -18.39
CA PRO A 4 1.73 -2.95 -17.51
C PRO A 4 0.28 -2.96 -17.00
N LEU A 5 -0.63 -3.55 -17.78
CA LEU A 5 -2.04 -3.73 -17.44
C LEU A 5 -2.28 -4.53 -16.16
N LYS A 6 -1.50 -5.59 -15.91
CA LYS A 6 -1.64 -6.41 -14.68
C LYS A 6 -1.21 -5.63 -13.44
N SER A 7 -0.17 -4.83 -13.57
CA SER A 7 0.33 -3.98 -12.49
C SER A 7 -0.63 -2.83 -12.17
N ILE A 8 -1.25 -2.25 -13.20
CA ILE A 8 -2.28 -1.22 -13.03
C ILE A 8 -3.52 -1.82 -12.35
N ALA A 9 -4.02 -2.97 -12.81
CA ALA A 9 -5.16 -3.63 -12.19
C ALA A 9 -4.88 -3.97 -10.72
N ALA A 10 -3.68 -4.48 -10.40
CA ALA A 10 -3.29 -4.78 -9.04
C ALA A 10 -3.32 -3.54 -8.13
N GLY A 11 -2.77 -2.42 -8.60
CA GLY A 11 -2.77 -1.16 -7.84
C GLY A 11 -4.16 -0.52 -7.70
N VAL A 12 -5.01 -0.61 -8.72
CA VAL A 12 -6.40 -0.12 -8.62
C VAL A 12 -7.19 -0.93 -7.60
N VAL A 13 -7.12 -2.27 -7.67
CA VAL A 13 -7.84 -3.15 -6.75
C VAL A 13 -7.37 -2.95 -5.31
N SER A 14 -6.05 -2.84 -5.08
CA SER A 14 -5.52 -2.59 -3.74
C SER A 14 -5.86 -1.19 -3.23
N GLY A 15 -5.91 -0.17 -4.09
CA GLY A 15 -6.32 1.19 -3.73
C GLY A 15 -7.77 1.24 -3.26
N ILE A 16 -8.68 0.62 -4.03
CA ILE A 16 -10.09 0.51 -3.68
C ILE A 16 -10.28 -0.30 -2.39
N ALA A 17 -9.63 -1.46 -2.28
CA ALA A 17 -9.71 -2.30 -1.08
C ALA A 17 -9.19 -1.56 0.16
N THR A 18 -8.09 -0.82 0.03
CA THR A 18 -7.52 -0.01 1.11
C THR A 18 -8.50 1.07 1.55
N TYR A 19 -9.17 1.75 0.62
CA TYR A 19 -10.18 2.76 0.96
C TYR A 19 -11.27 2.18 1.88
N PHE A 20 -11.94 1.09 1.47
CA PHE A 20 -13.03 0.50 2.26
C PHE A 20 -12.56 -0.10 3.58
N VAL A 21 -11.47 -0.86 3.58
CA VAL A 21 -10.95 -1.52 4.79
C VAL A 21 -10.41 -0.48 5.76
N SER A 22 -9.74 0.56 5.26
CA SER A 22 -9.19 1.62 6.09
C SER A 22 -10.27 2.51 6.69
N VAL A 23 -11.37 2.80 5.98
CA VAL A 23 -12.51 3.52 6.58
C VAL A 23 -13.07 2.75 7.77
N ALA A 24 -13.27 1.44 7.63
CA ALA A 24 -13.72 0.60 8.75
C ALA A 24 -12.68 0.56 9.89
N ALA A 25 -11.40 0.36 9.57
CA ALA A 25 -10.33 0.31 10.54
C ALA A 25 -10.11 1.65 11.27
N LEU A 26 -10.26 2.79 10.59
CA LEU A 26 -10.22 4.12 11.19
C LEU A 26 -11.37 4.30 12.19
N GLY A 27 -12.57 3.81 11.87
CA GLY A 27 -13.69 3.81 12.82
C GLY A 27 -13.37 3.03 14.11
N TYR A 28 -12.81 1.83 13.99
CA TYR A 28 -12.42 1.03 15.16
C TYR A 28 -11.24 1.60 15.93
N THR A 29 -10.20 2.06 15.23
CA THR A 29 -9.00 2.60 15.87
C THR A 29 -9.27 3.93 16.57
N ASN A 30 -10.18 4.75 16.05
CA ASN A 30 -10.64 5.97 16.70
C ASN A 30 -11.51 5.70 17.94
N ALA A 31 -12.12 4.52 18.04
CA ALA A 31 -12.89 4.10 19.20
C ALA A 31 -12.00 3.57 20.35
N PHE A 32 -10.70 3.40 20.15
CA PHE A 32 -9.81 2.99 21.23
C PHE A 32 -9.64 4.11 22.25
N VAL A 33 -9.91 3.78 23.51
CA VAL A 33 -9.73 4.68 24.64
C VAL A 33 -8.25 5.04 24.75
N MET A 34 -7.97 6.33 24.64
CA MET A 34 -6.63 6.86 24.76
C MET A 34 -6.17 6.82 26.23
N PRO A 35 -4.98 6.29 26.54
CA PRO A 35 -4.42 6.35 27.89
C PRO A 35 -4.14 7.80 28.30
N SER A 36 -4.44 8.15 29.56
CA SER A 36 -4.31 9.52 30.08
C SER A 36 -2.87 10.08 30.08
N TRP A 37 -1.87 9.20 29.98
CA TRP A 37 -0.45 9.55 29.94
C TRP A 37 0.10 9.73 28.52
N ALA A 38 -0.65 9.35 27.49
CA ALA A 38 -0.20 9.43 26.10
C ALA A 38 -0.41 10.84 25.53
N PRO A 39 0.49 11.36 24.67
CA PRO A 39 0.21 12.55 23.88
C PRO A 39 -0.80 12.26 22.77
N LEU A 40 -1.83 13.10 22.62
CA LEU A 40 -2.91 12.91 21.63
C LEU A 40 -2.39 12.75 20.20
N VAL A 41 -1.45 13.60 19.81
CA VAL A 41 -0.84 13.58 18.48
C VAL A 41 -0.10 12.27 18.21
N LEU A 42 0.58 11.73 19.22
CA LEU A 42 1.32 10.47 19.09
C LEU A 42 0.35 9.29 19.00
N TRP A 43 -0.73 9.32 19.79
CA TRP A 43 -1.78 8.30 19.75
C TRP A 43 -2.49 8.25 18.39
N GLU A 44 -2.91 9.40 17.87
CA GLU A 44 -3.51 9.50 16.54
C GLU A 44 -2.54 8.99 15.45
N ALA A 45 -1.28 9.43 15.48
CA ALA A 45 -0.29 9.05 14.48
C ALA A 45 -0.02 7.53 14.46
N VAL A 46 0.12 6.91 15.63
CA VAL A 46 0.49 5.49 15.74
C VAL A 46 -0.73 4.59 15.62
N VAL A 47 -1.78 4.85 16.40
CA VAL A 47 -2.92 3.95 16.54
C VAL A 47 -3.94 4.17 15.43
N VAL A 48 -4.34 5.42 15.19
CA VAL A 48 -5.40 5.72 14.22
C VAL A 48 -4.85 5.69 12.80
N PHE A 49 -3.84 6.49 12.50
CA PHE A 49 -3.29 6.57 11.14
C PHE A 49 -2.27 5.46 10.85
N GLY A 50 -1.47 5.05 11.82
CA GLY A 50 -0.49 3.97 11.65
C GLY A 50 -1.18 2.62 11.43
N ILE A 51 -1.99 2.16 12.38
CA ILE A 51 -2.69 0.87 12.29
C ILE A 51 -3.89 0.96 11.35
N GLY A 52 -4.72 2.00 11.48
CA GLY A 52 -5.98 2.12 10.74
C GLY A 52 -5.81 2.49 9.26
N ALA A 53 -4.70 3.11 8.86
CA ALA A 53 -4.45 3.50 7.48
C ALA A 53 -3.17 2.91 6.88
N ALA A 54 -2.00 3.19 7.47
CA ALA A 54 -0.73 2.78 6.88
C ALA A 54 -0.56 1.25 6.85
N LEU A 55 -0.90 0.54 7.92
CA LEU A 55 -0.81 -0.93 7.97
C LEU A 55 -1.79 -1.59 6.99
N VAL A 56 -3.02 -1.07 6.90
CA VAL A 56 -4.02 -1.56 5.94
C VAL A 56 -3.52 -1.40 4.51
N ALA A 57 -3.03 -0.21 4.16
CA ALA A 57 -2.46 0.08 2.84
C ALA A 57 -1.26 -0.82 2.54
N LEU A 58 -0.41 -1.07 3.53
CA LEU A 58 0.75 -1.95 3.40
C LEU A 58 0.31 -3.37 3.04
N LEU A 59 -0.61 -3.94 3.82
CA LEU A 59 -1.06 -5.32 3.62
C LEU A 59 -1.80 -5.48 2.29
N ALA A 60 -2.73 -4.57 1.98
CA ALA A 60 -3.50 -4.63 0.73
C ALA A 60 -2.59 -4.51 -0.51
N GLN A 61 -1.65 -3.57 -0.49
CA GLN A 61 -0.71 -3.39 -1.60
C GLN A 61 0.25 -4.59 -1.71
N LEU A 62 0.74 -5.14 -0.60
CA LEU A 62 1.65 -6.29 -0.62
C LEU A 62 0.96 -7.57 -1.11
N VAL A 63 -0.29 -7.81 -0.70
CA VAL A 63 -1.11 -8.94 -1.16
C VAL A 63 -1.36 -8.81 -2.66
N ALA A 64 -1.77 -7.63 -3.15
CA ALA A 64 -1.98 -7.40 -4.58
C ALA A 64 -0.69 -7.60 -5.39
N LEU A 65 0.44 -7.04 -4.93
CA LEU A 65 1.73 -7.23 -5.58
C LEU A 65 2.12 -8.70 -5.66
N ARG A 66 1.89 -9.49 -4.61
CA ARG A 66 2.17 -10.94 -4.61
C ARG A 66 1.22 -11.73 -5.50
N MET A 67 -0.08 -11.50 -5.41
CA MET A 67 -1.09 -12.23 -6.19
C MET A 67 -0.91 -12.03 -7.68
N PHE A 68 -0.70 -10.79 -8.10
CA PHE A 68 -0.56 -10.45 -9.52
C PHE A 68 0.88 -10.54 -10.04
N GLN A 69 1.84 -10.85 -9.14
CA GLN A 69 3.28 -10.79 -9.39
C GLN A 69 3.68 -9.51 -10.12
N ALA A 70 3.11 -8.36 -9.76
CA ALA A 70 3.16 -7.14 -10.54
C ALA A 70 4.48 -6.35 -10.39
N ASP A 71 4.71 -5.42 -11.31
CA ASP A 71 5.76 -4.42 -11.18
C ASP A 71 5.38 -3.38 -10.11
N ALA A 72 6.20 -3.31 -9.05
CA ALA A 72 5.94 -2.49 -7.87
C ALA A 72 5.74 -1.00 -8.19
N ALA A 73 6.47 -0.46 -9.17
CA ALA A 73 6.37 0.95 -9.53
C ALA A 73 5.00 1.28 -10.15
N TRP A 74 4.56 0.49 -11.14
CA TRP A 74 3.28 0.69 -11.82
C TRP A 74 2.08 0.46 -10.89
N ALA A 75 2.18 -0.54 -10.00
CA ALA A 75 1.18 -0.81 -8.99
C ALA A 75 1.09 0.31 -7.93
N LEU A 76 2.20 0.96 -7.57
CA LEU A 76 2.20 2.07 -6.62
C LEU A 76 1.55 3.33 -7.22
N VAL A 77 1.87 3.65 -8.48
CA VAL A 77 1.28 4.82 -9.17
C VAL A 77 -0.22 4.65 -9.34
N SER A 78 -0.66 3.46 -9.78
CA SER A 78 -2.08 3.15 -9.93
C SER A 78 -2.82 3.09 -8.59
N PHE A 79 -2.18 2.61 -7.53
CA PHE A 79 -2.70 2.68 -6.16
C PHE A 79 -2.96 4.12 -5.72
N LEU A 80 -1.98 5.01 -5.87
CA LEU A 80 -2.12 6.41 -5.49
C LEU A 80 -3.21 7.10 -6.30
N GLY A 81 -3.26 6.84 -7.61
CA GLY A 81 -4.32 7.35 -8.48
C GLY A 81 -5.72 6.87 -8.06
N ALA A 82 -5.87 5.58 -7.77
CA ALA A 82 -7.13 5.01 -7.32
C ALA A 82 -7.55 5.54 -5.94
N ALA A 83 -6.61 5.68 -5.00
CA ALA A 83 -6.88 6.24 -3.67
C ALA A 83 -7.30 7.71 -3.74
N LEU A 84 -6.60 8.52 -4.55
CA LEU A 84 -6.97 9.92 -4.81
C LEU A 84 -8.36 10.03 -5.44
N LEU A 85 -8.65 9.18 -6.42
CA LEU A 85 -9.93 9.19 -7.13
C LEU A 85 -11.07 8.74 -6.20
N ALA A 86 -10.85 7.72 -5.37
CA ALA A 86 -11.82 7.29 -4.36
C ALA A 86 -12.13 8.39 -3.32
N MET A 87 -11.09 9.07 -2.80
CA MET A 87 -11.29 10.23 -1.91
C MET A 87 -11.94 11.42 -2.63
N GLY A 88 -11.61 11.63 -3.91
CA GLY A 88 -12.26 12.56 -4.84
C GLY A 88 -13.75 12.41 -4.88
N LEU A 89 -14.18 11.21 -5.24
CA LEU A 89 -15.60 10.87 -5.37
C LEU A 89 -16.33 10.93 -4.02
N ALA A 90 -15.65 10.63 -2.92
CA ALA A 90 -16.22 10.72 -1.58
C ALA A 90 -16.26 12.17 -1.02
N GLY A 91 -15.69 13.15 -1.72
CA GLY A 91 -15.59 14.53 -1.22
C GLY A 91 -14.67 14.69 0.01
N GLN A 92 -13.78 13.72 0.26
CA GLN A 92 -12.97 13.66 1.47
C GLN A 92 -11.56 14.23 1.31
N LEU A 93 -11.18 14.76 0.14
CA LEU A 93 -9.83 15.30 -0.09
C LEU A 93 -9.41 16.39 0.90
N THR A 94 -10.34 17.24 1.32
CA THR A 94 -10.04 18.39 2.19
C THR A 94 -9.70 17.97 3.62
N PHE A 95 -10.28 16.86 4.10
CA PHE A 95 -10.13 16.39 5.48
C PHE A 95 -9.30 15.09 5.60
N GLY A 96 -9.16 14.35 4.51
CA GLY A 96 -8.51 13.04 4.44
C GLY A 96 -6.99 13.08 4.20
N THR A 97 -6.36 14.25 4.15
CA THR A 97 -4.94 14.39 3.79
C THR A 97 -4.02 13.56 4.69
N LYS A 98 -4.26 13.52 5.99
CA LYS A 98 -3.49 12.69 6.94
C LYS A 98 -3.58 11.19 6.60
N THR A 99 -4.79 10.73 6.28
CA THR A 99 -5.06 9.35 5.86
C THR A 99 -4.40 9.03 4.53
N LEU A 100 -4.42 9.96 3.57
CA LEU A 100 -3.79 9.76 2.26
C LEU A 100 -2.26 9.66 2.38
N VAL A 101 -1.65 10.50 3.22
CA VAL A 101 -0.21 10.39 3.52
C VAL A 101 0.10 9.04 4.18
N ALA A 102 -0.71 8.60 5.13
CA ALA A 102 -0.55 7.29 5.77
C ALA A 102 -0.67 6.13 4.76
N TRP A 103 -1.63 6.18 3.84
CA TRP A 103 -1.76 5.20 2.76
C TRP A 103 -0.56 5.22 1.81
N ALA A 104 -0.07 6.41 1.44
CA ALA A 104 1.10 6.55 0.59
C ALA A 104 2.34 5.93 1.25
N VAL A 105 2.56 6.19 2.55
CA VAL A 105 3.66 5.59 3.32
C VAL A 105 3.51 4.07 3.38
N GLY A 106 2.32 3.56 3.70
CA GLY A 106 2.06 2.12 3.75
C GLY A 106 2.30 1.40 2.42
N ALA A 107 1.79 1.97 1.32
CA ALA A 107 1.96 1.41 -0.02
C ALA A 107 3.41 1.49 -0.53
N LEU A 108 4.14 2.55 -0.16
CA LEU A 108 5.55 2.69 -0.47
C LEU A 108 6.38 1.64 0.29
N LEU A 109 6.13 1.45 1.59
CA LEU A 109 6.75 0.38 2.38
C LEU A 109 6.44 -1.01 1.81
N ALA A 110 5.20 -1.27 1.41
CA ALA A 110 4.83 -2.53 0.75
C ALA A 110 5.59 -2.75 -0.56
N SER A 111 5.75 -1.70 -1.36
CA SER A 111 6.47 -1.75 -2.63
C SER A 111 7.98 -2.02 -2.42
N LEU A 112 8.59 -1.40 -1.40
CA LEU A 112 9.97 -1.66 -1.01
C LEU A 112 10.16 -3.07 -0.46
N ALA A 113 9.28 -3.50 0.44
CA ALA A 113 9.29 -4.85 1.01
C ALA A 113 9.15 -5.90 -0.09
N TYR A 114 8.23 -5.71 -1.03
CA TYR A 114 8.04 -6.61 -2.16
C TYR A 114 9.27 -6.69 -3.07
N ARG A 115 9.93 -5.55 -3.36
CA ARG A 115 11.20 -5.56 -4.12
C ARG A 115 12.29 -6.36 -3.42
N LYS A 116 12.42 -6.22 -2.09
CA LYS A 116 13.41 -6.96 -1.28
C LYS A 116 13.09 -8.45 -1.17
N LEU A 117 11.80 -8.80 -1.11
CA LEU A 117 11.31 -10.18 -0.99
C LEU A 117 11.29 -10.92 -2.33
N ARG A 118 11.40 -10.23 -3.47
CA ARG A 118 11.44 -10.86 -4.79
C ARG A 118 12.77 -11.60 -4.94
N PRO A 119 12.77 -12.92 -5.27
CA PRO A 119 14.00 -13.66 -5.49
C PRO A 119 14.83 -12.96 -6.57
N ASN A 120 16.08 -12.65 -6.24
CA ASN A 120 17.00 -12.08 -7.20
C ASN A 120 17.28 -13.13 -8.28
N LYS A 121 16.64 -13.01 -9.46
CA LYS A 121 16.86 -13.90 -10.62
C LYS A 121 18.25 -13.68 -11.26
N SER A 122 19.20 -13.08 -10.53
CA SER A 122 20.58 -12.86 -10.96
C SER A 122 21.36 -14.16 -11.14
N PHE A 123 20.89 -15.29 -10.60
CA PHE A 123 21.35 -16.62 -11.02
C PHE A 123 20.63 -17.04 -12.30
N LYS A 124 20.92 -16.34 -13.40
CA LYS A 124 20.97 -17.02 -14.69
C LYS A 124 22.37 -17.63 -14.77
N PRO A 125 22.57 -18.95 -14.75
CA PRO A 125 23.83 -19.50 -15.21
C PRO A 125 23.99 -19.00 -16.65
N THR A 126 25.04 -18.21 -16.87
CA THR A 126 25.49 -17.85 -18.21
C THR A 126 25.53 -19.15 -19.01
N PRO A 127 24.75 -19.33 -20.09
CA PRO A 127 24.96 -20.48 -20.93
C PRO A 127 26.40 -20.34 -21.44
N LEU A 128 27.26 -21.28 -21.04
CA LEU A 128 28.59 -21.41 -21.60
C LEU A 128 28.39 -21.60 -23.11
N ARG A 129 28.55 -20.50 -23.84
CA ARG A 129 28.70 -20.50 -25.29
C ARG A 129 29.91 -21.38 -25.58
N GLY A 130 29.69 -22.48 -26.31
CA GLY A 130 30.74 -23.24 -26.94
C GLY A 130 31.66 -23.97 -25.96
N ALA A 131 31.36 -25.25 -25.72
CA ALA A 131 32.41 -26.23 -25.48
C ALA A 131 32.22 -27.33 -26.53
N ALA A 132 33.10 -27.27 -27.53
CA ALA A 132 33.50 -28.29 -28.52
C ALA A 132 32.39 -29.02 -29.29
#